data_AF-A0A1C5J1K9-F1
#
_entry.id   AF-A0A1C5J1K9-F1
#
_cell.length_a   1.000
_cell.length_b   1.000
_cell.length_c   1.000
_cell.angle_alpha   90.00
_cell.angle_beta   90.00
_cell.angle_gamma   90.00
#
_symmetry.space_group_name_H-M   'P 1'
#
loop_
_entity.id
_entity.type
_entity.pdbx_description
1 polymer ?
#
loop_
_entity_poly.entity_id
_entity_poly.type
_entity_poly.pdbx_seq_one_letter_code
_entity_poly.pdbx_strand_id
1 'polypeptide(L)'
;MREHDLPARERRGRGKSRFDDDEPHFLKHGRPAEPALTEPDDEPDPEDPWSSWDGAVHGPEPHPEWLVTELAARDTELGVLKTGKEADVHLVRRAVPETGRSCLLAAKRYRDAQHRLFHRDAGYLEGRRVRRSRENRAMAGRTAFGRQMIAGQWAAAEFSALARLWEIGAESGRIAVPYPVQLLGTELMLEFVGDADEGQAAPRLAQLRPEPAELRDLWEQMVDALVVLARAGYAHGDLSPYNLLVHRGRLVMIDLPQVVDVVANPQGPEFLARDVRVVGAWFAARGLPALAVDPAELTGLLLQEAGIR
;
A
#
# COMPACT_ATOMS: atom_id res chain seq x y z
N MET A 1 -73.16 21.65 -23.81
CA MET A 1 -72.46 22.88 -24.20
C MET A 1 -71.81 23.42 -22.93
N ARG A 2 -70.47 23.26 -22.82
CA ARG A 2 -69.57 23.90 -21.81
C ARG A 2 -69.85 23.53 -20.34
N GLU A 3 -68.93 23.55 -19.38
CA GLU A 3 -67.46 23.63 -19.25
C GLU A 3 -67.30 23.34 -17.74
N HIS A 4 -66.52 22.35 -17.34
CA HIS A 4 -66.07 22.22 -15.96
C HIS A 4 -64.57 21.98 -15.98
N ASP A 5 -63.84 23.08 -15.85
CA ASP A 5 -62.41 23.13 -15.61
C ASP A 5 -62.10 22.56 -14.22
N LEU A 6 -61.30 21.49 -14.20
CA LEU A 6 -60.53 21.07 -13.03
C LEU A 6 -59.07 20.94 -13.47
N PRO A 7 -58.12 21.59 -12.78
CA PRO A 7 -56.73 21.65 -13.23
C PRO A 7 -56.02 20.29 -13.09
N ALA A 8 -55.26 19.96 -14.13
CA ALA A 8 -54.45 18.75 -14.23
C ALA A 8 -53.30 18.75 -13.21
N ARG A 9 -53.04 17.57 -12.62
CA ARG A 9 -51.90 17.26 -11.77
C ARG A 9 -50.57 17.60 -12.47
N GLU A 10 -49.78 18.45 -11.85
CA GLU A 10 -48.39 18.72 -12.24
C GLU A 10 -47.56 17.43 -12.24
N ARG A 11 -47.13 17.02 -13.42
CA ARG A 11 -46.05 16.05 -13.60
C ARG A 11 -44.73 16.77 -13.30
N ARG A 12 -44.16 16.54 -12.11
CA ARG A 12 -42.78 16.96 -11.79
C ARG A 12 -41.82 16.34 -12.81
N GLY A 13 -41.21 17.19 -13.62
CA GLY A 13 -40.13 16.83 -14.52
C GLY A 13 -38.94 16.29 -13.73
N ARG A 14 -38.40 15.16 -14.20
CA ARG A 14 -37.19 14.52 -13.68
C ARG A 14 -36.01 15.43 -14.00
N GLY A 15 -35.64 16.29 -13.06
CA GLY A 15 -34.43 17.10 -13.14
C GLY A 15 -33.21 16.19 -13.21
N LYS A 16 -32.34 16.43 -14.20
CA LYS A 16 -30.98 15.91 -14.24
C LYS A 16 -30.27 16.39 -12.97
N SER A 17 -30.01 15.50 -12.03
CA SER A 17 -29.09 15.78 -10.93
C SER A 17 -27.70 15.97 -11.53
N ARG A 18 -27.17 17.17 -11.35
CA ARG A 18 -25.77 17.47 -11.53
C ARG A 18 -24.97 16.57 -10.60
N PHE A 19 -23.81 16.13 -11.08
CA PHE A 19 -22.72 15.64 -10.26
C PHE A 19 -22.37 16.79 -9.31
N ASP A 20 -22.66 16.62 -8.03
CA ASP A 20 -22.17 17.55 -7.02
C ASP A 20 -20.68 17.28 -6.81
N ASP A 21 -19.92 18.35 -6.88
CA ASP A 21 -18.52 18.49 -6.49
C ASP A 21 -18.35 18.06 -5.03
N ASP A 22 -17.80 16.87 -4.79
CA ASP A 22 -17.18 16.54 -3.51
C ASP A 22 -15.74 17.09 -3.51
N GLU A 23 -15.64 18.37 -3.19
CA GLU A 23 -14.41 19.05 -2.78
C GLU A 23 -13.93 18.42 -1.46
N PRO A 24 -12.69 17.89 -1.37
CA PRO A 24 -12.24 17.23 -0.13
C PRO A 24 -11.91 18.29 0.93
N HIS A 25 -12.89 18.57 1.80
CA HIS A 25 -12.70 19.26 3.07
C HIS A 25 -11.79 18.44 4.02
N PHE A 26 -10.48 18.54 3.82
CA PHE A 26 -9.48 18.10 4.81
C PHE A 26 -8.40 19.15 5.00
N LEU A 27 -8.82 20.35 5.39
CA LEU A 27 -7.93 21.36 5.96
C LEU A 27 -8.31 21.59 7.42
N LYS A 28 -7.46 21.02 8.29
CA LYS A 28 -7.20 21.31 9.71
C LYS A 28 -7.34 20.06 10.58
N HIS A 29 -6.22 19.36 10.77
CA HIS A 29 -5.85 18.87 12.10
C HIS A 29 -4.32 18.92 12.25
N GLY A 30 -3.90 19.20 13.47
CA GLY A 30 -2.56 19.63 13.84
C GLY A 30 -1.45 18.64 13.53
N ARG A 31 -0.22 19.15 13.67
CA ARG A 31 1.05 18.42 13.61
C ARG A 31 0.91 17.04 14.28
N PRO A 32 1.12 15.92 13.57
CA PRO A 32 1.22 14.62 14.23
C PRO A 32 2.38 14.69 15.22
N ALA A 33 2.14 14.24 16.46
CA ALA A 33 3.20 14.09 17.45
C ALA A 33 4.22 13.06 16.93
N GLU A 34 5.50 13.34 17.16
CA GLU A 34 6.59 12.37 16.96
C GLU A 34 6.30 11.12 17.79
N PRO A 35 6.56 9.90 17.26
CA PRO A 35 6.44 8.70 18.07
C PRO A 35 7.44 8.78 19.23
N ALA A 36 6.93 8.94 20.45
CA ALA A 36 7.74 8.89 21.64
C ALA A 36 8.07 7.41 21.93
N LEU A 37 9.36 7.09 22.01
CA LEU A 37 9.83 5.89 22.69
C LEU A 37 9.37 5.99 24.15
N THR A 38 8.50 5.09 24.58
CA THR A 38 8.23 4.91 26.01
C THR A 38 9.49 4.35 26.64
N GLU A 39 10.01 5.02 27.68
CA GLU A 39 11.09 4.46 28.51
C GLU A 39 10.66 3.11 29.08
N PRO A 40 11.60 2.16 29.28
CA PRO A 40 11.25 0.82 29.74
C PRO A 40 10.73 0.90 31.18
N ASP A 41 9.45 0.57 31.37
CA ASP A 41 8.93 0.19 32.68
C ASP A 41 9.64 -1.12 33.08
N ASP A 42 10.30 -1.12 34.23
CA ASP A 42 10.98 -2.26 34.85
C ASP A 42 9.97 -3.29 35.41
N GLU A 43 9.08 -3.81 34.56
CA GLU A 43 8.38 -5.06 34.82
C GLU A 43 8.90 -6.11 33.82
N PRO A 44 9.44 -7.26 34.27
CA PRO A 44 9.91 -8.29 33.35
C PRO A 44 8.72 -8.85 32.58
N ASP A 45 8.60 -8.44 31.31
CA ASP A 45 7.63 -8.98 30.35
C ASP A 45 7.79 -10.51 30.28
N PRO A 46 6.70 -11.28 30.08
CA PRO A 46 6.78 -12.72 29.94
C PRO A 46 7.65 -13.01 28.72
N GLU A 47 8.86 -13.54 28.96
CA GLU A 47 9.91 -13.85 27.99
C GLU A 47 9.52 -13.66 26.51
N ASP A 48 10.12 -12.67 25.84
CA ASP A 48 9.86 -12.38 24.42
C ASP A 48 9.75 -13.66 23.58
N PRO A 49 8.71 -13.79 22.74
CA PRO A 49 8.47 -15.01 21.99
C PRO A 49 9.62 -15.26 21.00
N TRP A 50 9.89 -16.55 20.76
CA TRP A 50 10.77 -16.95 19.68
C TRP A 50 10.28 -16.40 18.34
N SER A 51 11.23 -16.05 17.50
CA SER A 51 10.96 -15.58 16.16
C SER A 51 10.09 -16.56 15.39
N SER A 52 9.12 -16.02 14.68
CA SER A 52 8.22 -16.79 13.82
C SER A 52 8.85 -17.25 12.49
N TRP A 53 10.15 -16.99 12.30
CA TRP A 53 10.89 -17.24 11.06
C TRP A 53 10.67 -18.67 10.53
N ASP A 54 10.97 -19.71 11.30
CA ASP A 54 10.95 -21.12 10.84
C ASP A 54 9.59 -21.60 10.29
N GLY A 55 8.49 -20.97 10.72
CA GLY A 55 7.13 -21.34 10.31
C GLY A 55 6.55 -20.52 9.17
N ALA A 56 7.29 -19.54 8.64
CA ALA A 56 6.78 -18.55 7.71
C ALA A 56 7.26 -18.77 6.26
N VAL A 57 6.53 -18.20 5.31
CA VAL A 57 7.04 -18.07 3.93
C VAL A 57 8.02 -16.90 3.89
N HIS A 58 9.22 -17.12 3.34
CA HIS A 58 10.30 -16.13 3.32
C HIS A 58 10.37 -15.32 2.04
N GLY A 59 10.96 -14.13 2.14
CA GLY A 59 11.24 -13.27 0.99
C GLY A 59 12.28 -13.85 0.02
N PRO A 60 12.55 -13.15 -1.08
CA PRO A 60 13.53 -13.57 -2.08
C PRO A 60 14.95 -13.76 -1.54
N GLU A 61 15.66 -14.78 -2.03
CA GLU A 61 17.09 -14.96 -1.79
C GLU A 61 17.95 -14.21 -2.83
N PRO A 62 19.18 -13.79 -2.49
CA PRO A 62 19.79 -13.88 -1.15
C PRO A 62 19.16 -12.88 -0.18
N HIS A 63 19.01 -13.31 1.08
CA HIS A 63 18.48 -12.44 2.13
C HIS A 63 19.42 -11.25 2.38
N PRO A 64 18.87 -10.04 2.63
CA PRO A 64 19.70 -8.89 2.97
C PRO A 64 20.56 -9.14 4.22
N GLU A 65 21.81 -8.68 4.21
CA GLU A 65 22.75 -8.88 5.33
C GLU A 65 22.25 -8.31 6.66
N TRP A 66 21.39 -7.30 6.63
CA TRP A 66 20.81 -6.72 7.85
C TRP A 66 19.78 -7.64 8.52
N LEU A 67 19.21 -8.60 7.80
CA LEU A 67 18.13 -9.46 8.30
C LEU A 67 18.64 -10.54 9.24
N VAL A 68 18.01 -10.65 10.41
CA VAL A 68 18.22 -11.72 11.37
C VAL A 68 17.33 -12.92 11.00
N THR A 69 17.97 -14.07 10.78
CA THR A 69 17.32 -15.33 10.30
C THR A 69 17.59 -16.51 11.22
N GLU A 70 18.36 -16.30 12.28
CA GLU A 70 18.77 -17.30 13.24
C GLU A 70 17.56 -17.81 14.04
N LEU A 71 17.44 -19.13 14.20
CA LEU A 71 16.34 -19.77 14.95
C LEU A 71 16.32 -19.39 16.44
N ALA A 72 17.44 -18.91 16.97
CA ALA A 72 17.55 -18.40 18.33
C ALA A 72 17.07 -16.93 18.46
N ALA A 73 16.62 -16.30 17.38
CA ALA A 73 16.10 -14.94 17.46
C ALA A 73 14.77 -14.87 18.20
N ARG A 74 14.52 -13.74 18.88
CA ARG A 74 13.26 -13.39 19.53
C ARG A 74 12.67 -12.14 18.88
N ASP A 75 11.34 -12.09 18.78
CA ASP A 75 10.60 -10.97 18.22
C ASP A 75 9.94 -10.17 19.37
N THR A 76 10.39 -8.94 19.60
CA THR A 76 9.86 -8.00 20.61
C THR A 76 9.01 -6.94 19.92
N GLU A 77 7.76 -6.75 20.35
CA GLU A 77 6.94 -5.63 19.85
C GLU A 77 7.34 -4.32 20.53
N LEU A 78 7.68 -3.31 19.72
CA LEU A 78 8.09 -1.98 20.21
C LEU A 78 6.96 -0.94 20.16
N GLY A 79 5.80 -1.31 19.60
CA GLY A 79 4.62 -0.45 19.54
C GLY A 79 4.02 -0.31 18.14
N VAL A 80 3.02 0.56 18.01
CA VAL A 80 2.25 0.74 16.76
C VAL A 80 2.83 1.88 15.93
N LEU A 81 3.24 1.61 14.70
CA LEU A 81 3.68 2.61 13.71
C LEU A 81 2.48 3.31 13.04
N LYS A 82 1.44 2.55 12.70
CA LYS A 82 0.26 3.05 11.98
C LYS A 82 -0.95 2.19 12.30
N THR A 83 -2.02 2.83 12.74
CA THR A 83 -3.36 2.22 12.81
C THR A 83 -4.12 2.52 11.53
N GLY A 84 -4.71 1.51 10.92
CA GLY A 84 -5.47 1.64 9.68
C GLY A 84 -6.85 1.00 9.75
N LYS A 85 -7.73 1.37 8.81
CA LYS A 85 -9.06 0.74 8.67
C LYS A 85 -8.95 -0.74 8.30
N GLU A 86 -7.93 -1.10 7.52
CA GLU A 86 -7.75 -2.44 6.95
C GLU A 86 -6.66 -3.25 7.64
N ALA A 87 -5.63 -2.59 8.17
CA ALA A 87 -4.50 -3.22 8.83
C ALA A 87 -3.87 -2.26 9.84
N ASP A 88 -3.22 -2.84 10.85
CA ASP A 88 -2.30 -2.13 11.74
C ASP A 88 -0.87 -2.51 11.40
N VAL A 89 0.06 -1.58 11.58
CA VAL A 89 1.48 -1.79 11.37
C VAL A 89 2.19 -1.58 12.70
N HIS A 90 2.87 -2.63 13.16
CA HIS A 90 3.62 -2.65 14.41
C HIS A 90 5.12 -2.59 14.11
N LEU A 91 5.88 -1.91 14.97
CA LEU A 91 7.33 -1.97 14.98
C LEU A 91 7.75 -3.21 15.78
N VAL A 92 8.58 -4.06 15.19
CA VAL A 92 9.08 -5.28 15.81
C VAL A 92 10.60 -5.27 15.77
N ARG A 93 11.25 -5.57 16.89
CA ARG A 93 12.67 -5.87 16.95
C ARG A 93 12.85 -7.37 16.88
N ARG A 94 13.63 -7.84 15.92
CA ARG A 94 14.14 -9.22 15.92
C ARG A 94 15.57 -9.21 16.40
N ALA A 95 15.89 -9.95 17.45
CA ALA A 95 17.24 -9.97 18.02
C ALA A 95 17.66 -11.38 18.44
N VAL A 96 18.94 -11.71 18.26
CA VAL A 96 19.52 -12.94 18.81
C VAL A 96 20.06 -12.63 20.20
N PRO A 97 19.55 -13.27 21.27
CA PRO A 97 20.02 -13.06 22.63
C PRO A 97 21.54 -13.16 22.75
N GLU A 98 22.14 -12.30 23.59
CA GLU A 98 23.57 -12.33 23.95
C GLU A 98 24.58 -12.08 22.81
N THR A 99 24.13 -11.73 21.59
CA THR A 99 25.03 -11.48 20.44
C THR A 99 25.09 -10.02 19.98
N GLY A 100 24.13 -9.19 20.41
CA GLY A 100 23.92 -7.82 19.89
C GLY A 100 23.35 -7.76 18.47
N ARG A 101 23.16 -8.91 17.80
CA ARG A 101 22.59 -8.99 16.45
C ARG A 101 21.09 -8.69 16.50
N SER A 102 20.65 -7.63 15.82
CA SER A 102 19.25 -7.28 15.72
C SER A 102 18.87 -6.58 14.40
N CYS A 103 17.58 -6.55 14.09
CA CYS A 103 17.00 -5.71 13.04
C CYS A 103 15.60 -5.21 13.45
N LEU A 104 15.19 -4.08 12.88
CA LEU A 104 13.82 -3.57 13.00
C LEU A 104 12.98 -3.97 11.79
N LEU A 105 11.75 -4.36 12.06
CA LEU A 105 10.80 -4.89 11.10
C LEU A 105 9.45 -4.17 11.27
N ALA A 106 8.70 -4.05 10.18
CA ALA A 106 7.34 -3.55 10.18
C ALA A 106 6.37 -4.73 10.01
N ALA A 107 5.64 -5.09 11.07
CA ALA A 107 4.65 -6.16 11.04
C ALA A 107 3.27 -5.60 10.69
N LYS A 108 2.82 -5.85 9.46
CA LYS A 108 1.49 -5.46 8.96
C LYS A 108 0.50 -6.58 9.24
N ARG A 109 -0.46 -6.31 10.12
CA ARG A 109 -1.51 -7.23 10.56
C ARG A 109 -2.85 -6.80 10.00
N TYR A 110 -3.41 -7.60 9.10
CA TYR A 110 -4.73 -7.31 8.54
C TYR A 110 -5.84 -7.52 9.57
N ARG A 111 -6.77 -6.55 9.61
CA ARG A 111 -8.01 -6.68 10.38
C ARG A 111 -8.95 -7.71 9.73
N ASP A 112 -9.79 -8.30 10.56
CA ASP A 112 -10.78 -9.29 10.14
C ASP A 112 -11.71 -8.77 9.03
N ALA A 113 -12.14 -9.67 8.15
CA ALA A 113 -12.83 -9.35 6.90
C ALA A 113 -14.16 -8.58 7.05
N GLN A 114 -14.71 -8.44 8.27
CA GLN A 114 -15.85 -7.55 8.51
C GLN A 114 -15.52 -6.09 8.17
N HIS A 115 -14.25 -5.69 8.27
CA HIS A 115 -13.81 -4.32 7.98
C HIS A 115 -13.37 -4.10 6.52
N ARG A 116 -13.19 -5.15 5.71
CA ARG A 116 -12.82 -5.05 4.28
C ARG A 116 -14.04 -4.86 3.36
N LEU A 117 -15.19 -5.43 3.73
CA LEU A 117 -16.40 -5.52 2.90
C LEU A 117 -17.11 -4.18 2.61
N PHE A 118 -16.72 -3.07 3.24
CA PHE A 118 -17.50 -1.82 3.18
C PHE A 118 -17.03 -0.82 2.14
N HIS A 119 -15.79 -0.92 1.66
CA HIS A 119 -15.31 0.00 0.62
C HIS A 119 -14.39 -0.73 -0.35
N ARG A 120 -14.82 -0.85 -1.61
CA ARG A 120 -14.03 -1.16 -2.84
C ARG A 120 -14.10 -2.58 -3.42
N ASP A 121 -14.96 -3.48 -2.95
CA ASP A 121 -15.01 -4.87 -3.46
C ASP A 121 -15.49 -5.05 -4.92
N ALA A 122 -16.30 -4.15 -5.47
CA ALA A 122 -16.93 -4.41 -6.79
C ALA A 122 -15.93 -4.44 -7.96
N GLY A 123 -14.98 -3.50 -8.03
CA GLY A 123 -14.02 -3.44 -9.15
C GLY A 123 -12.76 -4.29 -8.97
N TYR A 124 -12.34 -4.56 -7.73
CA TYR A 124 -11.09 -5.25 -7.41
C TYR A 124 -11.15 -6.78 -7.54
N LEU A 125 -12.34 -7.36 -7.44
CA LEU A 125 -12.58 -8.80 -7.56
C LEU A 125 -12.85 -9.25 -9.00
N GLU A 126 -13.26 -8.34 -9.88
CA GLU A 126 -13.69 -8.69 -11.25
C GLU A 126 -12.55 -9.29 -12.10
N GLY A 127 -11.31 -8.81 -11.93
CA GLY A 127 -10.14 -9.36 -12.62
C GLY A 127 -9.52 -10.61 -11.99
N ARG A 128 -9.81 -10.91 -10.71
CA ARG A 128 -9.18 -11.99 -9.93
C ARG A 128 -10.03 -13.27 -9.86
N ARG A 129 -10.87 -13.54 -10.85
CA ARG A 129 -11.60 -14.82 -10.99
C ARG A 129 -10.63 -15.96 -11.30
N VAL A 130 -9.94 -16.47 -10.27
CA VAL A 130 -9.08 -17.65 -10.39
C VAL A 130 -9.92 -18.89 -10.71
N ARG A 131 -9.45 -19.62 -11.72
CA ARG A 131 -9.96 -20.87 -12.29
C ARG A 131 -9.94 -22.05 -11.31
N ARG A 132 -10.68 -22.06 -10.19
CA ARG A 132 -10.92 -23.30 -9.40
C ARG A 132 -12.32 -23.34 -8.79
N SER A 133 -13.22 -23.99 -9.53
CA SER A 133 -14.67 -24.17 -9.26
C SER A 133 -15.02 -24.90 -7.93
N ARG A 134 -14.05 -25.49 -7.23
CA ARG A 134 -14.29 -26.22 -5.97
C ARG A 134 -14.13 -25.34 -4.72
N GLU A 135 -13.15 -24.45 -4.67
CA GLU A 135 -12.95 -23.52 -3.54
C GLU A 135 -14.02 -22.41 -3.50
N ASN A 136 -14.52 -21.96 -4.66
CA ASN A 136 -15.60 -20.96 -4.76
C ASN A 136 -16.89 -21.38 -4.02
N ARG A 137 -17.16 -22.68 -3.87
CA ARG A 137 -18.35 -23.17 -3.16
C ARG A 137 -18.24 -23.06 -1.64
N ALA A 138 -17.03 -23.14 -1.07
CA ALA A 138 -16.80 -22.87 0.34
C ALA A 138 -16.80 -21.35 0.64
N MET A 139 -16.38 -20.54 -0.33
CA MET A 139 -16.36 -19.07 -0.24
C MET A 139 -17.75 -18.42 -0.37
N ALA A 140 -18.72 -19.09 -0.99
CA ALA A 140 -20.09 -18.61 -1.13
C ALA A 140 -20.84 -18.46 0.23
N GLY A 141 -20.39 -19.18 1.27
CA GLY A 141 -21.05 -19.20 2.59
C GLY A 141 -20.67 -18.08 3.56
N ARG A 142 -19.68 -17.22 3.23
CA ARG A 142 -19.16 -16.15 4.12
C ARG A 142 -18.93 -16.58 5.59
N THR A 143 -18.57 -17.85 5.82
CA THR A 143 -18.25 -18.35 7.16
C THR A 143 -16.98 -17.67 7.70
N ALA A 144 -16.77 -17.68 9.01
CA ALA A 144 -15.53 -17.13 9.61
C ALA A 144 -14.27 -17.76 8.98
N PHE A 145 -14.30 -19.08 8.76
CA PHE A 145 -13.24 -19.81 8.06
C PHE A 145 -13.04 -19.35 6.60
N GLY A 146 -14.12 -19.19 5.82
CA GLY A 146 -14.01 -18.69 4.45
C GLY A 146 -13.43 -17.27 4.35
N ARG A 147 -13.74 -16.41 5.34
CA ARG A 147 -13.19 -15.05 5.44
C ARG A 147 -11.70 -15.05 5.77
N GLN A 148 -11.25 -15.92 6.66
CA GLN A 148 -9.83 -16.08 7.00
C GLN A 148 -9.02 -16.61 5.79
N MET A 149 -9.58 -17.57 5.05
CA MET A 149 -8.97 -18.07 3.81
C MET A 149 -8.80 -16.98 2.75
N ILE A 150 -9.82 -16.15 2.56
CA ILE A 150 -9.71 -14.98 1.66
C ILE A 150 -8.62 -14.05 2.19
N ALA A 151 -8.65 -13.68 3.47
CA ALA A 151 -7.64 -12.80 4.05
C ALA A 151 -6.20 -13.27 3.80
N GLY A 152 -5.93 -14.58 3.95
CA GLY A 152 -4.62 -15.18 3.68
C GLY A 152 -4.23 -15.13 2.20
N GLN A 153 -5.19 -15.33 1.28
CA GLN A 153 -4.93 -15.19 -0.16
C GLN A 153 -4.51 -13.77 -0.55
N TRP A 154 -5.12 -12.75 0.09
CA TRP A 154 -4.74 -11.36 -0.16
C TRP A 154 -3.33 -11.04 0.36
N ALA A 155 -3.01 -11.48 1.57
CA ALA A 155 -1.67 -11.31 2.13
C ALA A 155 -0.60 -12.04 1.28
N ALA A 156 -0.90 -13.24 0.79
CA ALA A 156 -0.02 -13.98 -0.12
C ALA A 156 0.18 -13.31 -1.48
N ALA A 157 -0.88 -12.71 -2.05
CA ALA A 157 -0.78 -11.97 -3.30
C ALA A 157 0.08 -10.70 -3.13
N GLU A 158 -0.12 -9.94 -2.05
CA GLU A 158 0.70 -8.76 -1.74
C GLU A 158 2.15 -9.14 -1.50
N PHE A 159 2.41 -10.19 -0.72
CA PHE A 159 3.76 -10.72 -0.50
C PHE A 159 4.45 -11.07 -1.82
N SER A 160 3.74 -11.73 -2.73
CA SER A 160 4.27 -12.11 -4.05
C SER A 160 4.55 -10.90 -4.94
N ALA A 161 3.67 -9.90 -4.93
CA ALA A 161 3.88 -8.65 -5.67
C ALA A 161 5.07 -7.86 -5.12
N LEU A 162 5.17 -7.72 -3.78
CA LEU A 162 6.31 -7.09 -3.11
C LEU A 162 7.62 -7.81 -3.43
N ALA A 163 7.64 -9.14 -3.34
CA ALA A 163 8.82 -9.95 -3.66
C ALA A 163 9.28 -9.68 -5.09
N ARG A 164 8.35 -9.70 -6.04
CA ARG A 164 8.65 -9.44 -7.44
C ARG A 164 9.18 -8.03 -7.69
N LEU A 165 8.55 -7.01 -7.09
CA LEU A 165 8.97 -5.62 -7.23
C LEU A 165 10.31 -5.36 -6.55
N TRP A 166 10.58 -6.01 -5.41
CA TRP A 166 11.85 -5.93 -4.73
C TRP A 166 12.98 -6.54 -5.57
N GLU A 167 12.78 -7.73 -6.17
CA GLU A 167 13.75 -8.35 -7.08
C GLU A 167 14.09 -7.44 -8.26
N ILE A 168 13.06 -6.86 -8.91
CA ILE A 168 13.26 -5.90 -10.01
C ILE A 168 14.03 -4.67 -9.52
N GLY A 169 13.72 -4.18 -8.31
CA GLY A 169 14.41 -3.05 -7.69
C GLY A 169 15.88 -3.34 -7.37
N ALA A 170 16.18 -4.55 -6.90
CA ALA A 170 17.53 -5.01 -6.60
C ALA A 170 18.39 -5.14 -7.87
N GLU A 171 17.80 -5.60 -8.98
CA GLU A 171 18.49 -5.75 -10.27
C GLU A 171 18.63 -4.42 -11.01
N SER A 172 17.56 -3.62 -11.09
CA SER A 172 17.51 -2.44 -11.96
C SER A 172 17.80 -1.12 -11.26
N GLY A 173 17.62 -1.04 -9.94
CA GLY A 173 17.69 0.19 -9.16
C GLY A 173 16.50 1.14 -9.32
N ARG A 174 15.58 0.88 -10.28
CA ARG A 174 14.52 1.82 -10.73
C ARG A 174 13.28 1.88 -9.85
N ILE A 175 13.09 0.91 -8.97
CA ILE A 175 12.03 0.93 -7.97
C ILE A 175 12.61 0.55 -6.62
N ALA A 176 12.07 1.12 -5.54
CA ALA A 176 12.34 0.68 -4.19
C ALA A 176 11.02 0.40 -3.48
N VAL A 177 10.95 -0.78 -2.88
CA VAL A 177 9.87 -1.23 -1.98
C VAL A 177 10.54 -1.86 -0.77
N PRO A 178 9.88 -1.92 0.41
CA PRO A 178 10.40 -2.65 1.55
C PRO A 178 10.63 -4.11 1.20
N TYR A 179 11.76 -4.68 1.63
CA TYR A 179 11.98 -6.13 1.50
C TYR A 179 10.87 -6.91 2.23
N PRO A 180 10.18 -7.86 1.58
CA PRO A 180 9.15 -8.66 2.21
C PRO A 180 9.80 -9.80 3.01
N VAL A 181 10.07 -9.55 4.29
CA VAL A 181 10.81 -10.48 5.17
C VAL A 181 10.13 -11.83 5.27
N GLN A 182 8.85 -11.84 5.64
CA GLN A 182 8.10 -13.09 5.77
C GLN A 182 6.59 -12.87 5.76
N LEU A 183 5.86 -13.95 5.47
CA LEU A 183 4.41 -14.04 5.55
C LEU A 183 4.02 -15.24 6.43
N LEU A 184 3.24 -14.97 7.48
CA LEU A 184 2.65 -16.00 8.34
C LEU A 184 1.13 -15.79 8.46
N GLY A 185 0.36 -16.67 7.82
CA GLY A 185 -1.11 -16.56 7.78
C GLY A 185 -1.57 -15.28 7.08
N THR A 186 -1.92 -14.26 7.87
CA THR A 186 -2.32 -12.92 7.39
C THR A 186 -1.39 -11.81 7.88
N GLU A 187 -0.33 -12.14 8.60
CA GLU A 187 0.68 -11.18 9.02
C GLU A 187 1.79 -11.11 7.98
N LEU A 188 2.05 -9.90 7.51
CA LEU A 188 3.09 -9.58 6.55
C LEU A 188 4.18 -8.78 7.26
N MET A 189 5.36 -9.35 7.41
CA MET A 189 6.51 -8.69 8.02
C MET A 189 7.43 -8.15 6.93
N LEU A 190 7.77 -6.87 7.04
CA LEU A 190 8.50 -6.10 6.05
C LEU A 190 9.75 -5.47 6.66
N GLU A 191 10.70 -5.09 5.82
CA GLU A 191 11.76 -4.16 6.17
C GLU A 191 11.18 -2.89 6.81
N PHE A 192 11.76 -2.49 7.94
CA PHE A 192 11.52 -1.17 8.50
C PHE A 192 12.32 -0.12 7.70
N VAL A 193 11.63 0.77 7.01
CA VAL A 193 12.25 1.84 6.23
C VAL A 193 12.39 3.08 7.11
N GLY A 194 13.60 3.34 7.59
CA GLY A 194 13.91 4.45 8.48
C GLY A 194 15.27 4.31 9.13
N ASP A 195 15.46 5.06 10.20
CA ASP A 195 16.62 4.91 11.07
C ASP A 195 16.37 3.75 12.05
N ALA A 196 17.10 2.64 11.87
CA ALA A 196 16.94 1.45 12.69
C ALA A 196 17.55 1.60 14.09
N ASP A 197 18.50 2.53 14.28
CA ASP A 197 19.15 2.76 15.56
C ASP A 197 18.26 3.62 16.45
N GLU A 198 17.62 4.63 15.87
CA GLU A 198 16.67 5.52 16.57
C GLU A 198 15.23 4.98 16.60
N GLY A 199 14.92 3.95 15.80
CA GLY A 199 13.56 3.44 15.62
C GLY A 199 12.63 4.42 14.91
N GLN A 200 13.20 5.41 14.21
CA GLN A 200 12.46 6.49 13.58
C GLN A 200 12.14 6.16 12.11
N ALA A 201 10.85 6.08 11.78
CA ALA A 201 10.42 5.78 10.42
C ALA A 201 10.81 6.93 9.46
N ALA A 202 11.16 6.58 8.22
CA ALA A 202 11.43 7.55 7.18
C ALA A 202 10.21 8.47 6.95
N PRO A 203 10.41 9.76 6.66
CA PRO A 203 9.31 10.68 6.42
C PRO A 203 8.54 10.29 5.15
N ARG A 204 7.24 10.52 5.17
CA ARG A 204 6.41 10.42 3.97
C ARG A 204 6.70 11.59 3.04
N LEU A 205 6.61 11.36 1.73
CA LEU A 205 6.76 12.41 0.72
C LEU A 205 5.85 13.61 1.02
N ALA A 206 4.60 13.37 1.44
CA ALA A 206 3.64 14.40 1.84
C ALA A 206 4.20 15.39 2.91
N GLN A 207 5.01 14.90 3.84
CA GLN A 207 5.58 15.65 4.95
C GLN A 207 6.79 16.51 4.53
N LEU A 208 7.49 16.12 3.46
CA LEU A 208 8.68 16.83 3.00
C LEU A 208 8.36 18.16 2.33
N ARG A 209 9.38 19.00 2.21
CA ARG A 209 9.42 20.23 1.40
C ARG A 209 10.76 20.23 0.64
N PRO A 210 10.88 19.37 -0.39
CA PRO A 210 12.16 19.18 -1.08
C PRO A 210 12.55 20.44 -1.85
N GLU A 211 13.85 20.69 -1.91
CA GLU A 211 14.41 21.75 -2.76
C GLU A 211 14.24 21.40 -4.25
N PRO A 212 14.32 22.38 -5.18
CA PRO A 212 14.01 22.13 -6.60
C PRO A 212 14.82 21.01 -7.26
N ALA A 213 16.07 20.80 -6.83
CA ALA A 213 16.91 19.70 -7.34
C ALA A 213 16.43 18.33 -6.83
N GLU A 214 16.20 18.22 -5.52
CA GLU A 214 15.66 17.01 -4.88
C GLU A 214 14.26 16.68 -5.41
N LEU A 215 13.40 17.69 -5.61
CA LEU A 215 12.07 17.48 -6.16
C LEU A 215 12.10 16.87 -7.57
N ARG A 216 13.07 17.28 -8.41
CA ARG A 216 13.27 16.70 -9.74
C ARG A 216 13.77 15.26 -9.66
N ASP A 217 14.76 15.01 -8.80
CA ASP A 217 15.30 13.66 -8.59
C ASP A 217 14.21 12.69 -8.09
N LEU A 218 13.41 13.10 -7.10
CA LEU A 218 12.28 12.30 -6.61
C LEU A 218 11.19 12.09 -7.67
N TRP A 219 11.02 13.03 -8.61
CA TRP A 219 10.09 12.86 -9.74
C TRP A 219 10.60 11.83 -10.74
N GLU A 220 11.89 11.88 -11.09
CA GLU A 220 12.52 10.89 -11.96
C GLU A 220 12.40 9.48 -11.37
N GLN A 221 12.70 9.33 -10.07
CA GLN A 221 12.49 8.07 -9.33
C GLN A 221 11.02 7.62 -9.34
N MET A 222 10.06 8.55 -9.21
CA MET A 222 8.63 8.24 -9.28
C MET A 222 8.22 7.72 -10.66
N VAL A 223 8.68 8.36 -11.74
CA VAL A 223 8.38 7.93 -13.11
C VAL A 223 8.97 6.55 -13.39
N ASP A 224 10.22 6.32 -12.98
CA ASP A 224 10.87 5.01 -13.09
C ASP A 224 10.08 3.92 -12.35
N ALA A 225 9.64 4.20 -11.12
CA ALA A 225 8.83 3.26 -10.33
C ALA A 225 7.46 2.96 -10.98
N LEU A 226 6.79 3.97 -11.54
CA LEU A 226 5.53 3.80 -12.26
C LEU A 226 5.69 2.95 -13.53
N VAL A 227 6.76 3.17 -14.29
CA VAL A 227 7.08 2.37 -15.48
C VAL A 227 7.36 0.92 -15.10
N VAL A 228 8.09 0.68 -14.02
CA VAL A 228 8.34 -0.67 -13.50
C VAL A 228 7.04 -1.36 -13.09
N LEU A 229 6.16 -0.67 -12.36
CA LEU A 229 4.84 -1.21 -11.99
C LEU A 229 4.03 -1.60 -13.24
N ALA A 230 3.92 -0.70 -14.21
CA ALA A 230 3.16 -0.94 -15.43
C ALA A 230 3.70 -2.14 -16.21
N ARG A 231 5.03 -2.24 -16.39
CA ARG A 231 5.69 -3.39 -17.03
C ARG A 231 5.46 -4.70 -16.28
N ALA A 232 5.37 -4.65 -14.96
CA ALA A 232 5.04 -5.79 -14.13
C ALA A 232 3.55 -6.18 -14.17
N GLY A 233 2.72 -5.44 -14.91
CA GLY A 233 1.28 -5.67 -15.02
C GLY A 233 0.49 -5.07 -13.86
N TYR A 234 1.04 -4.07 -13.19
CA TYR A 234 0.51 -3.52 -11.95
C TYR A 234 0.18 -2.02 -12.05
N ALA A 235 -0.93 -1.64 -11.44
CA ALA A 235 -1.17 -0.29 -10.96
C ALA A 235 -1.20 -0.34 -9.43
N HIS A 236 -0.75 0.72 -8.77
CA HIS A 236 -0.81 0.78 -7.32
C HIS A 236 -2.28 0.93 -6.85
N GLY A 237 -3.10 1.68 -7.59
CA GLY A 237 -4.55 1.78 -7.40
C GLY A 237 -5.00 2.71 -6.26
N ASP A 238 -4.09 3.11 -5.38
CA ASP A 238 -4.29 4.10 -4.30
C ASP A 238 -3.02 4.95 -4.10
N LEU A 239 -2.26 5.19 -5.18
CA LEU A 239 -0.99 5.91 -5.08
C LEU A 239 -1.22 7.34 -4.62
N SER A 240 -0.47 7.76 -3.60
CA SER A 240 -0.46 9.15 -3.14
C SER A 240 0.85 9.46 -2.41
N PRO A 241 1.18 10.75 -2.19
CA PRO A 241 2.32 11.18 -1.39
C PRO A 241 2.34 10.64 0.06
N TYR A 242 1.24 10.06 0.53
CA TYR A 242 1.14 9.45 1.86
C TYR A 242 1.57 7.98 1.89
N ASN A 243 1.67 7.33 0.73
CA ASN A 243 2.10 5.93 0.56
C ASN A 243 3.52 5.85 -0.05
N LEU A 244 4.26 6.94 0.08
CA LEU A 244 5.62 7.09 -0.39
C LEU A 244 6.48 7.56 0.77
N LEU A 245 7.55 6.84 1.06
CA LEU A 245 8.59 7.26 1.99
C LEU A 245 9.77 7.81 1.22
N VAL A 246 10.54 8.70 1.84
CA VAL A 246 11.82 9.13 1.30
C VAL A 246 12.88 8.84 2.34
N HIS A 247 13.76 7.90 2.03
CA HIS A 247 14.84 7.48 2.92
C HIS A 247 16.18 7.71 2.23
N ARG A 248 17.01 8.59 2.81
CA ARG A 248 18.34 8.93 2.27
C ARG A 248 18.31 9.34 0.79
N GLY A 249 17.34 10.20 0.42
CA GLY A 249 17.12 10.66 -0.95
C GLY A 249 16.42 9.66 -1.87
N ARG A 250 16.15 8.43 -1.42
CA ARG A 250 15.48 7.40 -2.22
C ARG A 250 13.98 7.36 -1.94
N LEU A 251 13.18 7.40 -2.99
CA LEU A 251 11.73 7.24 -2.94
C LEU A 251 11.38 5.74 -2.81
N VAL A 252 10.71 5.39 -1.72
CA VAL A 252 10.31 4.01 -1.40
C VAL A 252 8.79 3.92 -1.39
N MET A 253 8.25 3.06 -2.24
CA MET A 253 6.82 2.82 -2.35
C MET A 253 6.36 1.81 -1.31
N ILE A 254 5.32 2.16 -0.55
CA ILE A 254 4.76 1.30 0.50
C ILE A 254 3.25 1.09 0.27
N ASP A 255 2.68 0.15 1.01
CA ASP A 255 1.24 -0.14 0.99
C ASP A 255 0.73 -0.58 -0.40
N LEU A 256 1.24 -1.72 -0.85
CA LEU A 256 0.88 -2.41 -2.09
C LEU A 256 -0.26 -3.46 -2.02
N PRO A 257 -1.13 -3.57 -0.97
CA PRO A 257 -2.15 -4.63 -0.93
C PRO A 257 -3.27 -4.45 -1.96
N GLN A 258 -3.28 -3.30 -2.64
CA GLN A 258 -4.23 -2.93 -3.68
C GLN A 258 -3.62 -2.98 -5.07
N VAL A 259 -2.48 -3.65 -5.28
CA VAL A 259 -1.92 -3.81 -6.63
C VAL A 259 -2.98 -4.42 -7.54
N VAL A 260 -3.45 -3.60 -8.48
CA VAL A 260 -4.44 -3.98 -9.48
C VAL A 260 -3.67 -4.61 -10.63
N ASP A 261 -4.02 -5.85 -10.96
CA ASP A 261 -3.62 -6.44 -12.23
C ASP A 261 -4.29 -5.64 -13.35
N VAL A 262 -3.51 -4.79 -14.02
CA VAL A 262 -4.04 -3.84 -15.02
C VAL A 262 -4.49 -4.54 -16.29
N VAL A 263 -4.00 -5.76 -16.53
CA VAL A 263 -4.33 -6.56 -17.70
C VAL A 263 -5.62 -7.35 -17.46
N ALA A 264 -5.77 -7.91 -16.25
CA ALA A 264 -6.95 -8.69 -15.88
C ALA A 264 -8.14 -7.83 -15.44
N ASN A 265 -7.90 -6.60 -14.95
CA ASN A 265 -8.95 -5.69 -14.51
C ASN A 265 -9.43 -4.78 -15.66
N PRO A 266 -10.72 -4.79 -16.03
CA PRO A 266 -11.27 -3.88 -17.03
C PRO A 266 -11.05 -2.39 -16.72
N GLN A 267 -10.87 -2.05 -15.44
CA GLN A 267 -10.61 -0.69 -14.95
C GLN A 267 -9.10 -0.38 -14.77
N GLY A 268 -8.22 -1.29 -15.22
CA GLY A 268 -6.76 -1.14 -15.10
C GLY A 268 -6.23 0.20 -15.63
N PRO A 269 -6.62 0.62 -16.86
CA PRO A 269 -6.22 1.92 -17.41
C PRO A 269 -6.59 3.12 -16.53
N GLU A 270 -7.77 3.10 -15.93
CA GLU A 270 -8.24 4.17 -15.05
C GLU A 270 -7.45 4.24 -13.75
N PHE A 271 -6.98 3.10 -13.22
CA PHE A 271 -6.10 3.10 -12.05
C PHE A 271 -4.73 3.69 -12.36
N LEU A 272 -4.11 3.36 -13.51
CA LEU A 272 -2.85 3.99 -13.94
C LEU A 272 -3.02 5.50 -14.11
N ALA A 273 -4.07 5.94 -14.80
CA ALA A 273 -4.35 7.36 -15.00
C ALA A 273 -4.59 8.09 -13.68
N ARG A 274 -5.28 7.46 -12.73
CA ARG A 274 -5.50 7.99 -11.38
C ARG A 274 -4.17 8.16 -10.64
N ASP A 275 -3.34 7.12 -10.61
CA ASP A 275 -2.06 7.12 -9.89
C ASP A 275 -1.18 8.27 -10.41
N VAL A 276 -1.00 8.37 -11.73
CA VAL A 276 -0.25 9.45 -12.41
C VAL A 276 -0.78 10.82 -12.03
N ARG A 277 -2.11 11.03 -12.13
CA ARG A 277 -2.73 12.33 -11.84
C ARG A 277 -2.52 12.75 -10.39
N VAL A 278 -2.67 11.83 -9.43
CA VAL A 278 -2.57 12.15 -8.00
C VAL A 278 -1.15 12.54 -7.61
N VAL A 279 -0.14 11.76 -8.04
CA VAL A 279 1.25 12.10 -7.71
C VAL A 279 1.74 13.30 -8.51
N GLY A 280 1.42 13.37 -9.81
CA GLY A 280 1.80 14.49 -10.67
C GLY A 280 1.26 15.83 -10.14
N ALA A 281 0.01 15.86 -9.67
CA ALA A 281 -0.56 17.04 -9.04
C ALA A 281 0.20 17.48 -7.79
N TRP A 282 0.69 16.54 -6.98
CA TRP A 282 1.50 16.88 -5.81
C TRP A 282 2.86 17.47 -6.22
N PHE A 283 3.57 16.86 -7.17
CA PHE A 283 4.88 17.37 -7.62
C PHE A 283 4.75 18.76 -8.27
N ALA A 284 3.72 18.95 -9.11
CA ALA A 284 3.42 20.26 -9.70
C ALA A 284 3.14 21.32 -8.62
N ALA A 285 2.34 20.98 -7.60
CA ALA A 285 2.08 21.87 -6.47
C ALA A 285 3.31 22.20 -5.62
N ARG A 286 4.40 21.42 -5.73
CA ARG A 286 5.69 21.69 -5.08
C ARG A 286 6.68 22.47 -5.95
N GLY A 287 6.27 22.87 -7.16
CA GLY A 287 7.07 23.71 -8.05
C GLY A 287 7.80 22.94 -9.15
N LEU A 288 7.44 21.67 -9.40
CA LEU A 288 7.91 20.97 -10.59
C LEU A 288 7.27 21.63 -11.84
N PRO A 289 8.05 22.00 -12.88
CA PRO A 289 7.51 22.68 -14.05
C PRO A 289 6.42 21.86 -14.75
N ALA A 290 5.36 22.51 -15.24
CA ALA A 290 4.25 21.84 -15.93
C ALA A 290 4.70 21.02 -17.16
N LEU A 291 5.77 21.46 -17.85
CA LEU A 291 6.36 20.73 -18.97
C LEU A 291 7.02 19.40 -18.56
N ALA A 292 7.33 19.21 -17.28
CA ALA A 292 7.86 17.95 -16.76
C ALA A 292 6.76 16.96 -16.35
N VAL A 293 5.50 17.40 -16.32
CA VAL A 293 4.35 16.63 -15.85
C VAL A 293 3.20 16.80 -16.83
N ASP A 294 3.21 16.04 -17.94
CA ASP A 294 2.01 15.80 -18.72
C ASP A 294 1.38 14.47 -18.27
N PRO A 295 0.27 14.49 -17.50
CA PRO A 295 -0.38 13.28 -17.04
C PRO A 295 -0.89 12.39 -18.17
N ALA A 296 -1.30 12.96 -19.31
CA ALA A 296 -1.83 12.21 -20.43
C ALA A 296 -0.70 11.47 -21.17
N GLU A 297 0.43 12.15 -21.40
CA GLU A 297 1.62 11.54 -22.00
C GLU A 297 2.16 10.41 -21.12
N LEU A 298 2.33 10.67 -19.82
CA LEU A 298 2.82 9.65 -18.88
C LEU A 298 1.84 8.47 -18.79
N THR A 299 0.53 8.72 -18.72
CA THR A 299 -0.47 7.64 -18.75
C THR A 299 -0.37 6.81 -20.03
N GLY A 300 -0.22 7.46 -21.19
CA GLY A 300 -0.03 6.78 -22.48
C GLY A 300 1.20 5.88 -22.50
N LEU A 301 2.33 6.37 -21.95
CA LEU A 301 3.54 5.57 -21.75
C LEU A 301 3.27 4.36 -20.86
N LEU A 302 2.63 4.55 -19.70
CA LEU A 302 2.35 3.44 -18.79
C LEU A 302 1.44 2.37 -19.41
N LEU A 303 0.42 2.78 -20.18
CA LEU A 303 -0.45 1.84 -20.89
C LEU A 303 0.33 1.01 -21.92
N GLN A 304 1.21 1.67 -22.68
CA GLN A 304 2.09 0.99 -23.63
C GLN A 304 3.02 -0.01 -22.92
N GLU A 305 3.61 0.39 -21.80
CA GLU A 305 4.49 -0.45 -20.99
C GLU A 305 3.75 -1.64 -20.36
N ALA A 306 2.47 -1.47 -20.03
CA ALA A 306 1.58 -2.54 -19.59
C ALA A 306 1.07 -3.44 -20.74
N GLY A 307 1.39 -3.12 -22.00
CA GLY A 307 0.92 -3.86 -23.17
C GLY A 307 -0.57 -3.63 -23.50
N ILE A 308 -1.17 -2.56 -22.98
CA ILE A 308 -2.56 -2.17 -23.22
C ILE A 308 -2.58 -1.19 -24.41
N ARG A 309 -3.38 -1.50 -25.44
CA ARG A 309 -3.50 -0.70 -26.68
C ARG A 309 -4.81 0.06 -26.74
#